data_AF-A0A250J3C7-F1
#
_entry.id   AF-A0A250J3C7-F1
#
_cell.length_a   1.000
_cell.length_b   1.000
_cell.length_c   1.000
_cell.angle_alpha   90.00
_cell.angle_beta   90.00
_cell.angle_gamma   90.00
#
_symmetry.space_group_name_H-M   'P 1'
#
loop_
_entity.id
_entity.type
_entity.pdbx_description
1 polymer ?
#
loop_
_entity_poly.entity_id
_entity_poly.type
_entity_poly.pdbx_seq_one_letter_code
_entity_poly.pdbx_strand_id
1 'polypeptide(L)'
;MLTEVVTLLLSSAPISPDFEAQARAACSAAVGKRPSVEGIRIDREPGERGLSKLRVTDQKSTGWMYVYYDKVSERAALARAACFGAQLRLLSDFTGNVWQNAQWSSVVLTSDSKYIPPRDGTETRWTVPIKRDGGIDAAGQSRIVTTMPHEQVHAFQRRAGADLVRWFQEGHAEWVGRKVTAAIAPDEADANAREYADALNASKTPVRLAKWGGLAVKSEAILRQISAEDRRKMETDPTYVPAGPFSFKSDDFESDESNTKARYQASWALFRDLEQKQGGGAVRDWATSATSHAGAVSSSEVVASAPPPSRDEIENRLQ
;
A
#
# COMPACT_ATOMS: atom_id res chain seq x y z
N MET A 1 -15.80 0.05 -43.02
CA MET A 1 -14.55 -0.52 -42.50
C MET A 1 -14.60 -0.39 -40.99
N LEU A 2 -14.94 -1.48 -40.29
CA LEU A 2 -14.93 -1.56 -38.84
C LEU A 2 -13.53 -2.06 -38.45
N THR A 3 -12.77 -1.23 -37.74
CA THR A 3 -11.45 -1.61 -37.23
C THR A 3 -11.69 -2.49 -36.00
N GLU A 4 -11.50 -3.80 -36.15
CA GLU A 4 -11.42 -4.73 -35.02
C GLU A 4 -10.21 -4.34 -34.17
N VAL A 5 -10.48 -3.79 -32.98
CA VAL A 5 -9.47 -3.66 -31.93
C VAL A 5 -9.31 -5.05 -31.33
N VAL A 6 -8.31 -5.79 -31.81
CA VAL A 6 -7.87 -7.05 -31.20
C VAL A 6 -7.23 -6.69 -29.85
N THR A 7 -8.01 -6.76 -28.77
CA THR A 7 -7.48 -6.72 -27.40
C THR A 7 -6.79 -8.06 -27.15
N LEU A 8 -5.48 -8.10 -27.40
CA LEU A 8 -4.62 -9.20 -26.97
C LEU A 8 -4.63 -9.24 -25.43
N LEU A 9 -5.42 -10.16 -24.88
CA LEU A 9 -5.35 -10.54 -23.48
C LEU A 9 -3.98 -11.19 -23.24
N LEU A 10 -2.99 -10.38 -22.87
CA LEU A 10 -1.71 -10.85 -22.38
C LEU A 10 -1.96 -11.54 -21.03
N SER A 11 -2.26 -12.84 -21.07
CA SER A 11 -2.15 -13.69 -19.90
C SER A 11 -0.70 -13.63 -19.42
N SER A 12 -0.46 -12.94 -18.32
CA SER A 12 0.85 -12.91 -17.68
C SER A 12 1.22 -14.35 -17.32
N ALA A 13 2.28 -14.88 -17.94
CA ALA A 13 2.80 -16.20 -17.59
C ALA A 13 3.05 -16.27 -16.07
N PRO A 14 2.78 -17.42 -15.43
CA PRO A 14 3.02 -17.59 -14.01
C PRO A 14 4.49 -17.29 -13.67
N ILE A 15 4.73 -16.72 -12.49
CA ILE A 15 6.07 -16.45 -11.99
C ILE A 15 6.81 -17.79 -11.87
N SER A 16 8.05 -17.84 -12.38
CA SER A 16 8.86 -19.06 -12.31
C SER A 16 9.17 -19.42 -10.84
N PRO A 17 9.03 -20.69 -10.44
CA PRO A 17 9.46 -21.16 -9.12
C PRO A 17 10.92 -20.82 -8.80
N ASP A 18 11.79 -20.83 -9.80
CA ASP A 18 13.22 -20.50 -9.64
C ASP A 18 13.40 -19.03 -9.27
N PHE A 19 12.61 -18.14 -9.86
CA PHE A 19 12.64 -16.72 -9.52
C PHE A 19 12.16 -16.50 -8.09
N GLU A 20 11.07 -17.15 -7.66
CA GLU A 20 10.60 -17.05 -6.27
C GLU A 20 11.65 -17.54 -5.27
N ALA A 21 12.31 -18.65 -5.55
CA ALA A 21 13.38 -19.17 -4.69
C ALA A 21 14.54 -18.16 -4.56
N GLN A 22 14.98 -17.56 -5.68
CA GLN A 22 16.00 -16.52 -5.68
C GLN A 22 15.55 -15.27 -4.91
N ALA A 23 14.29 -14.84 -5.10
CA ALA A 23 13.71 -13.69 -4.41
C ALA A 23 13.65 -13.92 -2.89
N ARG A 24 13.21 -15.09 -2.43
CA ARG A 24 13.19 -15.49 -1.01
C ARG A 24 14.60 -15.49 -0.42
N ALA A 25 15.57 -16.04 -1.14
CA ALA A 25 16.96 -16.05 -0.71
C ALA A 25 17.53 -14.62 -0.60
N ALA A 26 17.20 -13.73 -1.54
CA ALA A 26 17.63 -12.34 -1.50
C ALA A 26 17.00 -11.56 -0.33
N CYS A 27 15.71 -11.76 -0.07
CA CYS A 27 14.97 -11.08 1.00
C CYS A 27 15.32 -11.57 2.41
N SER A 28 15.86 -12.78 2.54
CA SER A 28 16.33 -13.36 3.81
C SER A 28 17.86 -13.29 4.00
N ALA A 29 18.63 -12.85 2.99
CA ALA A 29 20.08 -12.84 3.03
C ALA A 29 20.66 -12.13 4.28
N ALA A 30 21.71 -12.68 4.87
CA ALA A 30 22.39 -12.06 6.01
C ALA A 30 23.06 -10.73 5.61
N VAL A 31 23.11 -9.76 6.55
CA VAL A 31 23.75 -8.46 6.34
C VAL A 31 25.22 -8.60 5.94
N GLY A 32 25.60 -7.95 4.84
CA GLY A 32 26.94 -8.06 4.25
C GLY A 32 27.08 -9.13 3.17
N LYS A 33 26.07 -9.98 2.95
CA LYS A 33 25.95 -10.76 1.72
C LYS A 33 25.42 -9.86 0.60
N ARG A 34 25.69 -10.25 -0.65
CA ARG A 34 25.24 -9.56 -1.86
C ARG A 34 24.57 -10.58 -2.78
N PRO A 35 23.33 -10.98 -2.48
CA PRO A 35 22.62 -11.94 -3.30
C PRO A 35 22.36 -11.36 -4.70
N SER A 36 22.23 -12.24 -5.69
CA SER A 36 21.78 -11.89 -7.03
C SER A 36 20.44 -12.55 -7.31
N VAL A 37 19.59 -11.88 -8.08
CA VAL A 37 18.34 -12.44 -8.61
C VAL A 37 18.40 -12.23 -10.12
N GLU A 38 18.11 -13.28 -10.89
CA GLU A 38 18.09 -13.24 -12.34
C GLU A 38 17.16 -12.12 -12.85
N GLY A 39 17.64 -11.36 -13.84
CA GLY A 39 16.89 -10.23 -14.39
C GLY A 39 16.88 -8.98 -13.51
N ILE A 40 17.57 -8.96 -12.37
CA ILE A 40 17.71 -7.77 -11.52
C ILE A 40 19.10 -7.17 -11.67
N ARG A 41 19.17 -5.92 -12.12
CA ARG A 41 20.42 -5.15 -12.23
C ARG A 41 20.54 -4.16 -11.07
N ILE A 42 21.74 -4.06 -10.51
CA ILE A 42 22.05 -3.14 -9.41
C ILE A 42 23.29 -2.33 -9.80
N ASP A 43 23.10 -1.03 -10.03
CA ASP A 43 24.16 -0.10 -10.40
C ASP A 43 24.44 0.86 -9.25
N ARG A 44 25.72 1.15 -8.96
CA ARG A 44 26.07 2.25 -8.06
C ARG A 44 26.02 3.55 -8.82
N GLU A 45 25.37 4.56 -8.23
CA GLU A 45 25.30 5.90 -8.80
C GLU A 45 25.86 6.94 -7.83
N PRO A 46 26.21 8.15 -8.31
CA PRO A 46 26.57 9.25 -7.43
C PRO A 46 25.50 9.49 -6.38
N GLY A 47 25.95 9.53 -5.12
CA GLY A 47 25.11 9.82 -3.97
C GLY A 47 24.67 11.29 -3.94
N GLU A 48 23.75 11.61 -3.04
CA GLU A 48 23.29 12.98 -2.80
C GLU A 48 22.93 13.20 -1.34
N ARG A 49 23.03 14.46 -0.88
CA ARG A 49 22.67 14.88 0.49
C ARG A 49 23.28 13.97 1.59
N GLY A 50 24.51 13.52 1.39
CA GLY A 50 25.24 12.66 2.34
C GLY A 50 24.88 11.17 2.30
N LEU A 51 24.01 10.75 1.38
CA LEU A 51 23.62 9.35 1.18
C LEU A 51 24.28 8.79 -0.07
N SER A 52 24.73 7.54 0.01
CA SER A 52 25.08 6.75 -1.16
C SER A 52 23.81 6.24 -1.85
N LYS A 53 23.90 5.86 -3.13
CA LYS A 53 22.75 5.51 -3.97
C LYS A 53 23.03 4.27 -4.82
N LEU A 54 22.12 3.29 -4.78
CA LEU A 54 22.04 2.20 -5.75
C LEU A 54 20.82 2.43 -6.65
N ARG A 55 20.95 2.22 -7.94
CA ARG A 55 19.82 2.02 -8.84
C ARG A 55 19.53 0.55 -8.96
N VAL A 56 18.34 0.14 -8.57
CA VAL A 56 17.85 -1.23 -8.71
C VAL A 56 16.86 -1.25 -9.86
N THR A 57 17.15 -2.03 -10.89
CA THR A 57 16.34 -2.12 -12.12
C THR A 57 15.89 -3.56 -12.32
N ASP A 58 14.59 -3.73 -12.57
CA ASP A 58 14.05 -4.98 -13.05
C ASP A 58 14.10 -5.03 -14.59
N GLN A 59 14.89 -5.93 -15.18
CA GLN A 59 15.23 -5.89 -16.60
C GLN A 59 14.08 -6.23 -17.55
N LYS A 60 13.07 -7.01 -17.13
CA LYS A 60 11.90 -7.34 -18.01
C LYS A 60 10.79 -6.29 -17.96
N SER A 61 10.57 -5.61 -16.82
CA SER A 61 9.61 -4.49 -16.79
C SER A 61 10.25 -3.14 -17.04
N THR A 62 11.60 -3.08 -16.99
CA THR A 62 12.46 -1.88 -16.98
C THR A 62 12.11 -0.87 -15.88
N GLY A 63 11.20 -1.23 -14.97
CA GLY A 63 10.90 -0.48 -13.76
C GLY A 63 12.11 -0.44 -12.84
N TRP A 64 12.27 0.67 -12.13
CA TRP A 64 13.44 0.87 -11.29
C TRP A 64 13.10 1.68 -10.05
N MET A 65 13.94 1.59 -9.01
CA MET A 65 13.91 2.45 -7.84
C MET A 65 15.34 2.78 -7.40
N TYR A 66 15.50 3.85 -6.62
CA TYR A 66 16.76 4.06 -5.91
C TYR A 66 16.70 3.46 -4.50
N VAL A 67 17.82 2.88 -4.08
CA VAL A 67 18.08 2.49 -2.70
C VAL A 67 19.18 3.41 -2.18
N TYR A 68 18.77 4.36 -1.35
CA TYR A 68 19.65 5.28 -0.66
C TYR A 68 20.12 4.68 0.66
N TYR A 69 21.34 5.02 1.07
CA TYR A 69 21.85 4.55 2.35
C TYR A 69 22.93 5.44 2.96
N ASP A 70 22.97 5.51 4.29
CA ASP A 70 24.09 6.10 5.02
C ASP A 70 25.27 5.11 5.11
N LYS A 71 26.44 5.59 5.57
CA LYS A 71 27.65 4.75 5.67
C LYS A 71 27.45 3.52 6.57
N VAL A 72 26.68 3.65 7.66
CA VAL A 72 26.42 2.56 8.62
C VAL A 72 25.56 1.47 7.97
N SER A 73 24.65 1.87 7.09
CA SER A 73 23.64 1.02 6.47
C SER A 73 24.09 0.35 5.17
N GLU A 74 25.32 0.62 4.70
CA GLU A 74 25.80 0.10 3.40
C GLU A 74 25.67 -1.42 3.27
N ARG A 75 26.05 -2.17 4.31
CA ARG A 75 25.97 -3.64 4.29
C ARG A 75 24.54 -4.15 4.23
N ALA A 76 23.59 -3.44 4.85
CA ALA A 76 22.17 -3.77 4.79
C ALA A 76 21.58 -3.44 3.41
N ALA A 77 21.91 -2.27 2.85
CA ALA A 77 21.48 -1.85 1.52
C ALA A 77 21.93 -2.83 0.43
N LEU A 78 23.19 -3.25 0.46
CA LEU A 78 23.71 -4.22 -0.50
C LEU A 78 23.10 -5.62 -0.33
N ALA A 79 22.76 -6.01 0.90
CA ALA A 79 22.09 -7.29 1.16
C ALA A 79 20.62 -7.31 0.73
N ARG A 80 19.99 -6.13 0.59
CA ARG A 80 18.55 -6.01 0.25
C ARG A 80 18.27 -5.44 -1.13
N ALA A 81 19.26 -4.90 -1.83
CA ALA A 81 19.09 -4.35 -3.18
C ALA A 81 18.44 -5.35 -4.16
N ALA A 82 18.89 -6.61 -4.17
CA ALA A 82 18.28 -7.64 -5.03
C ALA A 82 16.86 -8.00 -4.60
N CYS A 83 16.55 -7.96 -3.29
CA CYS A 83 15.19 -8.16 -2.78
C CYS A 83 14.24 -7.06 -3.27
N PHE A 84 14.66 -5.79 -3.23
CA PHE A 84 13.85 -4.69 -3.77
C PHE A 84 13.61 -4.85 -5.27
N GLY A 85 14.61 -5.30 -6.03
CA GLY A 85 14.42 -5.58 -7.45
C GLY A 85 13.46 -6.73 -7.70
N ALA A 86 13.53 -7.79 -6.89
CA ALA A 86 12.57 -8.89 -6.96
C ALA A 86 11.14 -8.43 -6.63
N GLN A 87 10.97 -7.52 -5.66
CA GLN A 87 9.68 -6.88 -5.38
C GLN A 87 9.17 -6.12 -6.60
N LEU A 88 10.02 -5.34 -7.30
CA LEU A 88 9.62 -4.63 -8.53
C LEU A 88 9.06 -5.57 -9.59
N ARG A 89 9.74 -6.70 -9.83
CA ARG A 89 9.26 -7.73 -10.76
C ARG A 89 7.86 -8.21 -10.38
N LEU A 90 7.68 -8.63 -9.12
CA LEU A 90 6.42 -9.18 -8.63
C LEU A 90 5.30 -8.14 -8.66
N LEU A 91 5.59 -6.91 -8.23
CA LEU A 91 4.68 -5.79 -8.30
C LEU A 91 4.26 -5.51 -9.75
N SER A 92 5.19 -5.51 -10.69
CA SER A 92 4.90 -5.32 -12.11
C SER A 92 3.98 -6.42 -12.63
N ASP A 93 4.25 -7.69 -12.32
CA ASP A 93 3.41 -8.81 -12.77
C ASP A 93 2.00 -8.76 -12.13
N PHE A 94 1.88 -8.46 -10.83
CA PHE A 94 0.58 -8.38 -10.14
C PHE A 94 -0.24 -7.13 -10.49
N THR A 95 0.40 -6.04 -10.91
CA THR A 95 -0.26 -4.83 -11.44
C THR A 95 -0.45 -4.86 -12.95
N GLY A 96 -0.14 -5.99 -13.61
CA GLY A 96 -0.49 -6.22 -15.01
C GLY A 96 0.47 -5.56 -15.98
N ASN A 97 1.68 -5.28 -15.53
CA ASN A 97 2.75 -4.67 -16.30
C ASN A 97 2.37 -3.30 -16.89
N VAL A 98 1.33 -2.63 -16.37
CA VAL A 98 0.89 -1.34 -16.90
C VAL A 98 1.83 -0.20 -16.49
N TRP A 99 2.77 -0.45 -15.56
CA TRP A 99 3.77 0.51 -15.07
C TRP A 99 5.21 0.08 -15.39
N GLN A 100 5.45 -0.23 -16.67
CA GLN A 100 6.79 -0.45 -17.21
C GLN A 100 7.56 0.86 -17.41
N ASN A 101 8.88 0.78 -17.50
CA ASN A 101 9.79 1.90 -17.78
C ASN A 101 9.69 3.08 -16.79
N ALA A 102 9.20 2.87 -15.58
CA ALA A 102 8.93 3.94 -14.63
C ALA A 102 9.72 3.81 -13.32
N GLN A 103 9.89 4.95 -12.67
CA GLN A 103 10.42 5.03 -11.32
C GLN A 103 9.33 4.66 -10.31
N TRP A 104 9.58 3.61 -9.55
CA TRP A 104 8.86 3.25 -8.33
C TRP A 104 9.37 4.09 -7.15
N SER A 105 8.64 4.13 -6.03
CA SER A 105 9.11 4.89 -4.88
C SER A 105 10.47 4.39 -4.43
N SER A 106 11.37 5.31 -4.11
CA SER A 106 12.69 4.95 -3.64
C SER A 106 12.67 4.62 -2.15
N VAL A 107 13.72 3.96 -1.67
CA VAL A 107 13.85 3.55 -0.28
C VAL A 107 15.14 4.12 0.29
N VAL A 108 15.12 4.53 1.56
CA VAL A 108 16.29 4.98 2.31
C VAL A 108 16.52 4.03 3.48
N LEU A 109 17.66 3.36 3.50
CA LEU A 109 18.15 2.58 4.64
C LEU A 109 19.06 3.47 5.47
N THR A 110 18.65 3.80 6.69
CA THR A 110 19.41 4.75 7.51
C THR A 110 19.36 4.41 8.99
N SER A 111 20.47 4.66 9.67
CA SER A 111 20.58 4.58 11.13
C SER A 111 20.19 5.89 11.82
N ASP A 112 20.00 6.97 11.04
CA ASP A 112 19.53 8.25 11.52
C ASP A 112 18.01 8.23 11.75
N SER A 113 17.61 8.12 13.02
CA SER A 113 16.20 8.18 13.42
C SER A 113 15.54 9.55 13.21
N LYS A 114 16.31 10.58 12.88
CA LYS A 114 15.82 11.94 12.57
C LYS A 114 15.83 12.23 11.08
N TYR A 115 16.16 11.26 10.22
CA TYR A 115 16.15 11.46 8.79
C TYR A 115 14.75 11.85 8.30
N ILE A 116 14.66 12.97 7.58
CA ILE A 116 13.44 13.45 6.95
C ILE A 116 13.64 13.36 5.43
N PRO A 117 12.86 12.53 4.71
CA PRO A 117 12.85 12.51 3.25
C PRO A 117 12.62 13.90 2.65
N PRO A 118 13.26 14.23 1.51
CA PRO A 118 12.91 15.42 0.73
C PRO A 118 11.41 15.47 0.43
N ARG A 119 10.81 16.67 0.55
CA ARG A 119 9.39 16.92 0.25
C ARG A 119 9.20 17.87 -0.94
N ASP A 120 10.19 17.92 -1.82
CA ASP A 120 10.22 18.83 -2.99
C ASP A 120 9.42 18.30 -4.19
N GLY A 121 8.69 17.20 -4.01
CA GLY A 121 7.82 16.61 -5.05
C GLY A 121 8.59 15.87 -6.15
N THR A 122 9.93 15.84 -6.10
CA THR A 122 10.75 15.20 -7.13
C THR A 122 10.75 13.68 -7.01
N GLU A 123 10.66 13.16 -5.78
CA GLU A 123 10.74 11.74 -5.50
C GLU A 123 10.13 11.41 -4.13
N THR A 124 9.37 10.32 -4.04
CA THR A 124 8.95 9.74 -2.76
C THR A 124 10.02 8.78 -2.24
N ARG A 125 10.47 8.96 -0.99
CA ARG A 125 11.42 8.07 -0.32
C ARG A 125 10.84 7.48 0.96
N TRP A 126 10.78 6.15 1.02
CA TRP A 126 10.36 5.41 2.20
C TRP A 126 11.55 5.07 3.08
N THR A 127 11.45 5.40 4.37
CA THR A 127 12.53 5.14 5.32
C THR A 127 12.42 3.75 5.93
N VAL A 128 13.48 2.96 5.81
CA VAL A 128 13.71 1.71 6.53
C VAL A 128 14.77 1.97 7.60
N PRO A 129 14.42 1.91 8.90
CA PRO A 129 15.36 2.12 9.97
C PRO A 129 16.36 0.96 10.03
N ILE A 130 17.63 1.30 10.22
CA ILE A 130 18.73 0.36 10.41
C ILE A 130 19.33 0.60 11.79
N LYS A 131 19.77 -0.47 12.46
CA LYS A 131 20.45 -0.32 13.75
C LYS A 131 21.75 0.44 13.59
N ARG A 132 22.22 1.05 14.68
CA ARG A 132 23.50 1.78 14.71
C ARG A 132 24.72 0.89 14.42
N ASP A 133 24.60 -0.43 14.55
CA ASP A 133 25.62 -1.41 14.19
C ASP A 133 25.54 -1.86 12.71
N GLY A 134 24.61 -1.31 11.93
CA GLY A 134 24.34 -1.68 10.54
C GLY A 134 23.44 -2.90 10.35
N GLY A 135 22.93 -3.48 11.44
CA GLY A 135 22.00 -4.62 11.42
C GLY A 135 20.56 -4.24 11.09
N ILE A 136 19.79 -5.23 10.62
CA ILE A 136 18.34 -5.12 10.39
C ILE A 136 17.64 -5.88 11.51
N ASP A 137 16.73 -5.25 12.28
CA ASP A 137 15.84 -5.96 13.21
C ASP A 137 14.56 -6.47 12.53
N ALA A 138 13.72 -7.15 13.30
CA ALA A 138 12.41 -7.61 12.84
C ALA A 138 11.53 -6.48 12.30
N ALA A 139 11.59 -5.28 12.87
CA ALA A 139 10.79 -4.15 12.40
C ALA A 139 11.28 -3.62 11.04
N GLY A 140 12.59 -3.46 10.87
CA GLY A 140 13.20 -3.11 9.58
C GLY A 140 12.96 -4.18 8.53
N GLN A 141 13.08 -5.45 8.91
CA GLN A 141 12.80 -6.58 8.02
C GLN A 141 11.32 -6.61 7.59
N SER A 142 10.39 -6.48 8.54
CA SER A 142 8.95 -6.40 8.25
C SER A 142 8.60 -5.20 7.37
N ARG A 143 9.24 -4.04 7.59
CA ARG A 143 9.10 -2.91 6.67
C ARG A 143 9.51 -3.28 5.25
N ILE A 144 10.65 -3.95 5.08
CA ILE A 144 11.14 -4.34 3.75
C ILE A 144 10.19 -5.33 3.07
N VAL A 145 9.72 -6.37 3.76
CA VAL A 145 9.00 -7.48 3.11
C VAL A 145 7.48 -7.35 3.14
N THR A 146 6.92 -6.58 4.06
CA THR A 146 5.47 -6.39 4.23
C THR A 146 5.04 -4.98 3.85
N THR A 147 5.67 -3.95 4.42
CA THR A 147 5.26 -2.55 4.18
C THR A 147 5.66 -2.06 2.79
N MET A 148 6.91 -2.29 2.34
CA MET A 148 7.35 -1.74 1.06
C MET A 148 6.51 -2.23 -0.12
N PRO A 149 6.17 -3.52 -0.27
CA PRO A 149 5.26 -3.93 -1.34
C PRO A 149 3.92 -3.18 -1.34
N HIS A 150 3.32 -2.96 -0.18
CA HIS A 150 2.10 -2.17 -0.02
C HIS A 150 2.30 -0.72 -0.48
N GLU A 151 3.34 -0.04 0.02
CA GLU A 151 3.61 1.37 -0.30
C GLU A 151 3.95 1.61 -1.78
N GLN A 152 4.55 0.62 -2.43
CA GLN A 152 4.81 0.67 -3.86
C GLN A 152 3.52 0.65 -4.69
N VAL A 153 2.48 -0.06 -4.23
CA VAL A 153 1.16 -0.03 -4.89
C VAL A 153 0.52 1.35 -4.77
N HIS A 154 0.72 2.07 -3.66
CA HIS A 154 0.28 3.46 -3.59
C HIS A 154 1.02 4.38 -4.56
N ALA A 155 2.30 4.13 -4.80
CA ALA A 155 3.05 4.85 -5.84
C ALA A 155 2.43 4.60 -7.22
N PHE A 156 2.03 3.37 -7.50
CA PHE A 156 1.32 2.98 -8.71
C PHE A 156 -0.01 3.72 -8.85
N GLN A 157 -0.84 3.70 -7.80
CA GLN A 157 -2.16 4.33 -7.77
C GLN A 157 -2.09 5.85 -8.02
N ARG A 158 -1.06 6.52 -7.46
CA ARG A 158 -0.87 7.97 -7.63
C ARG A 158 -0.37 8.38 -9.01
N ARG A 159 0.05 7.46 -9.88
CA ARG A 159 0.67 7.77 -11.18
C ARG A 159 -0.20 8.67 -12.05
N ALA A 160 -1.50 8.39 -12.12
CA ALA A 160 -2.44 9.19 -12.91
C ALA A 160 -3.00 10.39 -12.13
N GLY A 161 -2.55 10.62 -10.89
CA GLY A 161 -3.13 11.64 -10.01
C GLY A 161 -4.49 11.25 -9.44
N ALA A 162 -4.81 9.95 -9.37
CA ALA A 162 -6.05 9.45 -8.77
C ALA A 162 -6.06 9.69 -7.26
N ASP A 163 -7.15 10.27 -6.76
CA ASP A 163 -7.46 10.41 -5.34
C ASP A 163 -8.61 9.44 -5.00
N LEU A 164 -8.23 8.23 -4.60
CA LEU A 164 -9.13 7.10 -4.44
C LEU A 164 -9.73 7.07 -3.04
N VAL A 165 -10.98 6.62 -2.93
CA VAL A 165 -11.56 6.29 -1.61
C VAL A 165 -10.71 5.27 -0.84
N ARG A 166 -10.58 5.51 0.47
CA ARG A 166 -9.64 4.82 1.37
C ARG A 166 -9.74 3.30 1.31
N TRP A 167 -10.95 2.74 1.38
CA TRP A 167 -11.14 1.29 1.36
C TRP A 167 -10.59 0.63 0.09
N PHE A 168 -10.70 1.32 -1.04
CA PHE A 168 -10.22 0.82 -2.32
C PHE A 168 -8.71 1.00 -2.44
N GLN A 169 -8.23 2.21 -2.10
CA GLN A 169 -6.81 2.54 -2.08
C GLN A 169 -6.02 1.52 -1.25
N GLU A 170 -6.46 1.30 -0.01
CA GLU A 170 -5.82 0.40 0.94
C GLU A 170 -6.11 -1.07 0.65
N GLY A 171 -7.33 -1.40 0.22
CA GLY A 171 -7.67 -2.78 -0.17
C GLY A 171 -6.86 -3.29 -1.36
N HIS A 172 -6.66 -2.46 -2.38
CA HIS A 172 -5.81 -2.79 -3.53
C HIS A 172 -4.33 -2.93 -3.10
N ALA A 173 -3.83 -2.02 -2.27
CA ALA A 173 -2.46 -2.08 -1.76
C ALA A 173 -2.20 -3.32 -0.91
N GLU A 174 -3.13 -3.70 -0.03
CA GLU A 174 -3.07 -4.95 0.73
C GLU A 174 -3.17 -6.19 -0.18
N TRP A 175 -4.07 -6.19 -1.17
CA TRP A 175 -4.26 -7.32 -2.07
C TRP A 175 -2.99 -7.66 -2.85
N VAL A 176 -2.36 -6.66 -3.46
CA VAL A 176 -1.09 -6.86 -4.19
C VAL A 176 0.08 -7.03 -3.23
N GLY A 177 0.17 -6.18 -2.20
CA GLY A 177 1.27 -6.19 -1.23
C GLY A 177 1.43 -7.55 -0.56
N ARG A 178 0.34 -8.15 -0.08
CA ARG A 178 0.39 -9.47 0.58
C ARG A 178 0.78 -10.61 -0.37
N LYS A 179 0.42 -10.53 -1.65
CA LYS A 179 0.87 -11.53 -2.65
C LYS A 179 2.37 -11.46 -2.86
N VAL A 180 2.92 -10.24 -2.96
CA VAL A 180 4.37 -10.03 -3.05
C VAL A 180 5.05 -10.55 -1.78
N THR A 181 4.52 -10.22 -0.59
CA THR A 181 5.05 -10.73 0.69
C THR A 181 5.02 -12.26 0.73
N ALA A 182 3.91 -12.90 0.37
CA ALA A 182 3.79 -14.36 0.36
C ALA A 182 4.82 -15.02 -0.58
N ALA A 183 5.13 -14.39 -1.72
CA ALA A 183 6.13 -14.90 -2.65
C ALA A 183 7.58 -14.80 -2.12
N ILE A 184 7.91 -13.77 -1.33
CA ILE A 184 9.30 -13.49 -0.89
C ILE A 184 9.60 -13.82 0.58
N ALA A 185 8.57 -13.90 1.41
CA ALA A 185 8.63 -14.05 2.87
C ALA A 185 7.31 -14.71 3.37
N PRO A 186 7.07 -16.00 3.07
CA PRO A 186 5.79 -16.65 3.36
C PRO A 186 5.45 -16.71 4.86
N ASP A 187 6.44 -16.91 5.73
CA ASP A 187 6.21 -16.97 7.18
C ASP A 187 5.72 -15.62 7.73
N GLU A 188 6.29 -14.51 7.25
CA GLU A 188 5.86 -13.15 7.57
C GLU A 188 4.48 -12.84 6.97
N ALA A 189 4.18 -13.33 5.77
CA ALA A 189 2.85 -13.19 5.17
C ALA A 189 1.78 -13.87 6.04
N ASP A 190 2.05 -15.10 6.49
CA ASP A 190 1.15 -15.86 7.35
C ASP A 190 0.99 -15.20 8.73
N ALA A 191 2.07 -14.70 9.32
CA ALA A 191 2.02 -13.97 10.58
C ALA A 191 1.17 -12.69 10.46
N ASN A 192 1.39 -11.91 9.40
CA ASN A 192 0.62 -10.69 9.15
C ASN A 192 -0.86 -10.98 8.86
N ALA A 193 -1.16 -12.03 8.09
CA ALA A 193 -2.53 -12.45 7.82
C ALA A 193 -3.28 -12.86 9.10
N ARG A 194 -2.62 -13.62 9.99
CA ARG A 194 -3.19 -13.99 11.30
C ARG A 194 -3.46 -12.75 12.16
N GLU A 195 -2.48 -11.86 12.28
CA GLU A 195 -2.63 -10.64 13.09
C GLU A 195 -3.84 -9.78 12.65
N TYR A 196 -4.01 -9.60 11.33
CA TYR A 196 -5.10 -8.77 10.80
C TYR A 196 -6.45 -9.48 10.88
N ALA A 197 -6.48 -10.80 10.69
CA ALA A 197 -7.68 -11.61 10.92
C ALA A 197 -8.12 -11.56 12.38
N ASP A 198 -7.19 -11.68 13.33
CA ASP A 198 -7.46 -11.57 14.76
C ASP A 198 -7.96 -10.17 15.13
N ALA A 199 -7.38 -9.12 14.55
CA ALA A 199 -7.83 -7.75 14.74
C ALA A 199 -9.27 -7.52 14.23
N LEU A 200 -9.63 -8.11 13.09
CA LEU A 200 -10.99 -8.07 12.57
C LEU A 200 -11.97 -8.83 13.49
N ASN A 201 -11.62 -10.04 13.90
CA ASN A 201 -12.46 -10.88 14.76
C ASN A 201 -12.66 -10.29 16.16
N ALA A 202 -11.64 -9.63 16.71
CA ALA A 202 -11.69 -8.99 18.02
C ALA A 202 -12.39 -7.63 17.99
N SER A 203 -12.70 -7.10 16.80
CA SER A 203 -13.25 -5.76 16.68
C SER A 203 -14.69 -5.68 17.17
N LYS A 204 -14.93 -4.75 18.11
CA LYS A 204 -16.28 -4.40 18.61
C LYS A 204 -16.91 -3.27 17.81
N THR A 205 -16.14 -2.61 16.95
CA THR A 205 -16.59 -1.49 16.13
C THR A 205 -16.96 -2.01 14.74
N PRO A 206 -18.14 -1.66 14.20
CA PRO A 206 -18.47 -2.00 12.82
C PRO A 206 -17.41 -1.50 11.84
N VAL A 207 -17.00 -2.33 10.88
CA VAL A 207 -15.94 -2.01 9.92
C VAL A 207 -16.33 -0.80 9.05
N ARG A 208 -17.53 -0.82 8.44
CA ARG A 208 -18.09 0.28 7.62
C ARG A 208 -17.08 0.85 6.63
N LEU A 209 -16.64 0.05 5.65
CA LEU A 209 -15.57 0.41 4.72
C LEU A 209 -15.85 1.72 3.96
N ALA A 210 -17.11 2.01 3.60
CA ALA A 210 -17.45 3.27 2.93
C ALA A 210 -17.20 4.52 3.78
N LYS A 211 -17.11 4.38 5.10
CA LYS A 211 -16.82 5.50 6.03
C LYS A 211 -15.34 5.65 6.36
N TRP A 212 -14.51 4.67 5.99
CA TRP A 212 -13.08 4.72 6.29
C TRP A 212 -12.42 5.89 5.56
N GLY A 213 -11.67 6.72 6.30
CA GLY A 213 -11.06 7.92 5.77
C GLY A 213 -12.06 9.09 5.59
N GLY A 214 -13.33 8.88 5.94
CA GLY A 214 -14.33 9.92 5.93
C GLY A 214 -14.07 10.96 7.02
N LEU A 215 -14.43 12.22 6.74
CA LEU A 215 -14.33 13.29 7.71
C LEU A 215 -15.48 13.20 8.71
N ALA A 216 -15.16 12.96 9.97
CA ALA A 216 -16.05 13.13 11.10
C ALA A 216 -15.81 14.52 11.72
N VAL A 217 -16.87 15.15 12.21
CA VAL A 217 -16.71 16.36 13.03
C VAL A 217 -16.19 15.93 14.40
N LYS A 218 -15.09 16.54 14.84
CA LYS A 218 -14.52 16.35 16.16
C LYS A 218 -15.54 16.66 17.24
N SER A 219 -15.61 15.82 18.27
CA SER A 219 -16.59 15.99 19.36
C SER A 219 -16.44 17.36 20.03
N GLU A 220 -15.21 17.83 20.27
CA GLU A 220 -14.94 19.15 20.81
C GLU A 220 -15.48 20.31 19.95
N ALA A 221 -15.55 20.14 18.63
CA ALA A 221 -16.07 21.17 17.73
C ALA A 221 -17.59 21.34 17.86
N ILE A 222 -18.31 20.23 18.07
CA ILE A 222 -19.73 20.23 18.44
C ILE A 222 -19.87 20.84 19.84
N LEU A 223 -19.08 20.36 20.81
CA LEU A 223 -19.15 20.82 22.19
C LEU A 223 -18.96 22.33 22.33
N ARG A 224 -18.03 22.95 21.57
CA ARG A 224 -17.80 24.41 21.57
C ARG A 224 -19.04 25.23 21.18
N GLN A 225 -19.99 24.64 20.47
CA GLN A 225 -21.14 25.34 19.90
C GLN A 225 -22.46 25.06 20.62
N ILE A 226 -22.47 24.13 21.58
CA ILE A 226 -23.67 23.78 22.33
C ILE A 226 -23.69 24.42 23.72
N SER A 227 -24.91 24.69 24.21
CA SER A 227 -25.13 25.30 25.51
C SER A 227 -24.69 24.37 26.66
N ALA A 228 -24.42 24.93 27.85
CA ALA A 228 -24.12 24.12 29.03
C ALA A 228 -25.29 23.21 29.45
N GLU A 229 -26.52 23.60 29.12
CA GLU A 229 -27.71 22.78 29.37
C GLU A 229 -27.74 21.56 28.45
N ASP A 230 -27.47 21.75 27.16
CA ASP A 230 -27.46 20.66 26.18
C ASP A 230 -26.29 19.70 26.41
N ARG A 231 -25.13 20.20 26.89
CA ARG A 231 -24.03 19.34 27.35
C ARG A 231 -24.48 18.41 28.48
N ARG A 232 -25.18 18.92 29.49
CA ARG A 232 -25.71 18.11 30.59
C ARG A 232 -26.74 17.09 30.10
N LYS A 233 -27.55 17.43 29.09
CA LYS A 233 -28.47 16.49 28.44
C LYS A 233 -27.70 15.38 27.72
N MET A 234 -26.65 15.71 26.97
CA MET A 234 -25.79 14.71 26.32
C MET A 234 -25.09 13.77 27.32
N GLU A 235 -24.68 14.29 28.49
CA GLU A 235 -24.06 13.48 29.55
C GLU A 235 -25.04 12.49 30.20
N THR A 236 -26.33 12.82 30.22
CA THR A 236 -27.37 12.04 30.91
C THR A 236 -28.23 11.20 29.96
N ASP A 237 -28.25 11.54 28.67
CA ASP A 237 -28.93 10.83 27.60
C ASP A 237 -27.98 10.63 26.40
N PRO A 238 -27.40 9.42 26.24
CA PRO A 238 -26.51 9.09 25.13
C PRO A 238 -27.16 9.17 23.74
N THR A 239 -28.50 9.27 23.67
CA THR A 239 -29.26 9.37 22.41
C THR A 239 -29.65 10.80 22.07
N TYR A 240 -29.46 11.74 23.01
CA TYR A 240 -29.77 13.15 22.80
C TYR A 240 -28.81 13.79 21.79
N VAL A 241 -29.38 14.37 20.73
CA VAL A 241 -28.64 15.11 19.70
C VAL A 241 -28.96 16.60 19.85
N PRO A 242 -27.97 17.47 20.14
CA PRO A 242 -28.20 18.89 20.30
C PRO A 242 -28.66 19.54 18.99
N ALA A 243 -29.64 20.45 19.09
CA ALA A 243 -30.14 21.18 17.93
C ALA A 243 -29.23 22.37 17.59
N GLY A 244 -29.07 22.66 16.30
CA GLY A 244 -28.47 23.91 15.86
C GLY A 244 -28.43 24.05 14.35
N PRO A 245 -28.12 25.26 13.84
CA PRO A 245 -27.12 25.36 12.80
C PRO A 245 -25.73 25.27 13.45
N PHE A 246 -24.98 24.22 13.13
CA PHE A 246 -23.55 24.14 13.47
C PHE A 246 -22.70 24.76 12.37
N SER A 247 -21.57 25.35 12.74
CA SER A 247 -20.58 25.90 11.81
C SER A 247 -19.20 25.32 12.12
N PHE A 248 -18.57 24.67 11.15
CA PHE A 248 -17.29 23.97 11.34
C PHE A 248 -16.21 24.55 10.43
N LYS A 249 -14.99 24.68 10.95
CA LYS A 249 -13.78 25.02 10.20
C LYS A 249 -13.09 23.75 9.70
N SER A 250 -12.12 23.88 8.80
CA SER A 250 -11.30 22.74 8.33
C SER A 250 -10.72 21.90 9.47
N ASP A 251 -10.29 22.56 10.54
CA ASP A 251 -9.59 21.93 11.67
C ASP A 251 -10.55 21.21 12.63
N ASP A 252 -11.86 21.36 12.41
CA ASP A 252 -12.93 20.75 13.21
C ASP A 252 -13.29 19.35 12.75
N PHE A 253 -12.65 18.88 11.68
CA PHE A 253 -12.83 17.54 11.15
C PHE A 253 -11.63 16.66 11.51
N GLU A 254 -11.90 15.38 11.72
CA GLU A 254 -10.91 14.32 11.84
C GLU A 254 -11.24 13.20 10.84
N SER A 255 -10.21 12.56 10.30
CA SER A 255 -10.40 11.35 9.50
C SER A 255 -10.79 10.20 10.43
N ASP A 256 -11.83 9.44 10.08
CA ASP A 256 -12.14 8.18 10.76
C ASP A 256 -11.08 7.13 10.42
N GLU A 257 -10.01 7.13 11.21
CA GLU A 257 -8.96 6.10 11.26
C GLU A 257 -9.19 5.12 12.43
N SER A 258 -10.43 5.00 12.91
CA SER A 258 -10.74 3.97 13.91
C SER A 258 -10.69 2.58 13.26
N ASN A 259 -10.38 1.56 14.07
CA ASN A 259 -10.47 0.15 13.66
C ASN A 259 -9.62 -0.21 12.41
N THR A 260 -8.54 0.52 12.16
CA THR A 260 -7.75 0.46 10.92
C THR A 260 -7.31 -0.95 10.52
N LYS A 261 -6.79 -1.77 11.44
CA LYS A 261 -6.38 -3.15 11.12
C LYS A 261 -7.53 -4.03 10.64
N ALA A 262 -8.71 -3.92 11.27
CA ALA A 262 -9.90 -4.64 10.84
C ALA A 262 -10.38 -4.16 9.47
N ARG A 263 -10.29 -2.86 9.20
CA ARG A 263 -10.64 -2.28 7.90
C ARG A 263 -9.70 -2.71 6.78
N TYR A 264 -8.38 -2.73 7.03
CA TYR A 264 -7.41 -3.33 6.13
C TYR A 264 -7.72 -4.80 5.83
N GLN A 265 -8.03 -5.59 6.87
CA GLN A 265 -8.36 -7.00 6.69
C GLN A 265 -9.65 -7.19 5.87
N ALA A 266 -10.68 -6.39 6.15
CA ALA A 266 -11.96 -6.47 5.45
C ALA A 266 -11.85 -6.00 3.99
N SER A 267 -11.10 -4.93 3.73
CA SER A 267 -10.87 -4.46 2.35
C SER A 267 -10.02 -5.46 1.56
N TRP A 268 -8.97 -6.04 2.17
CA TRP A 268 -8.22 -7.13 1.56
C TRP A 268 -9.12 -8.34 1.22
N ALA A 269 -9.98 -8.75 2.17
CA ALA A 269 -10.88 -9.88 1.99
C ALA A 269 -11.84 -9.66 0.81
N LEU A 270 -12.33 -8.43 0.62
CA LEU A 270 -13.13 -8.07 -0.55
C LEU A 270 -12.37 -8.35 -1.86
N PHE A 271 -11.16 -7.82 -2.03
CA PHE A 271 -10.36 -8.05 -3.25
C PHE A 271 -10.03 -9.53 -3.47
N ARG A 272 -9.70 -10.26 -2.40
CA ARG A 272 -9.46 -11.71 -2.45
C ARG A 272 -10.70 -12.47 -2.92
N ASP A 273 -11.86 -12.19 -2.33
CA ASP A 273 -13.12 -12.88 -2.66
C ASP A 273 -13.53 -12.60 -4.12
N LEU A 274 -13.35 -11.36 -4.58
CA LEU A 274 -13.54 -10.99 -5.98
C LEU A 274 -12.60 -11.77 -6.90
N GLU A 275 -11.31 -11.90 -6.53
CA GLU A 275 -10.34 -12.67 -7.32
C GLU A 275 -10.70 -14.15 -7.38
N GLN A 276 -11.16 -14.75 -6.27
CA GLN A 276 -11.57 -16.15 -6.25
C GLN A 276 -12.77 -16.42 -7.17
N LYS A 277 -13.68 -15.45 -7.28
CA LYS A 277 -14.90 -15.58 -8.08
C LYS A 277 -14.70 -15.24 -9.56
N GLN A 278 -13.84 -14.26 -9.86
CA GLN A 278 -13.72 -13.65 -11.20
C GLN A 278 -12.36 -13.86 -11.87
N GLY A 279 -11.39 -14.36 -11.12
CA GLY A 279 -10.00 -14.47 -11.54
C GLY A 279 -9.22 -13.18 -11.33
N GLY A 280 -7.91 -13.32 -11.09
CA GLY A 280 -7.02 -12.19 -10.81
C GLY A 280 -6.91 -11.19 -11.96
N GLY A 281 -7.13 -11.63 -13.20
CA GLY A 281 -7.17 -10.74 -14.37
C GLY A 281 -8.28 -9.69 -14.28
N ALA A 282 -9.51 -10.12 -13.98
CA ALA A 282 -10.66 -9.21 -13.88
C ALA A 282 -10.51 -8.18 -12.75
N VAL A 283 -10.03 -8.61 -11.58
CA VAL A 283 -9.78 -7.71 -10.44
C VAL A 283 -8.69 -6.69 -10.76
N ARG A 284 -7.63 -7.13 -11.45
CA ARG A 284 -6.52 -6.27 -11.89
C ARG A 284 -6.94 -5.24 -12.94
N ASP A 285 -7.78 -5.65 -13.89
CA ASP A 285 -8.29 -4.74 -14.92
C ASP A 285 -9.21 -3.69 -14.30
N TRP A 286 -10.07 -4.10 -13.36
CA TRP A 286 -10.88 -3.18 -12.55
C TRP A 286 -9.99 -2.21 -11.74
N ALA A 287 -8.97 -2.72 -11.04
CA ALA A 287 -8.04 -1.89 -10.29
C ALA A 287 -7.31 -0.88 -11.17
N THR A 288 -6.83 -1.32 -12.32
CA THR A 288 -6.16 -0.47 -13.30
C THR A 288 -7.10 0.62 -13.81
N SER A 289 -8.33 0.27 -14.17
CA SER A 289 -9.35 1.23 -14.63
C SER A 289 -9.67 2.28 -13.56
N ALA A 290 -9.85 1.88 -12.30
CA ALA A 290 -10.11 2.83 -11.22
C ALA A 290 -8.93 3.79 -10.99
N THR A 291 -7.69 3.28 -11.11
CA THR A 291 -6.46 4.06 -10.86
C THR A 291 -6.00 4.91 -12.05
N SER A 292 -6.59 4.77 -13.24
CA SER A 292 -6.17 5.50 -14.44
C SER A 292 -6.77 6.91 -14.56
N HIS A 293 -7.70 7.29 -13.69
CA HIS A 293 -8.39 8.58 -13.71
C HIS A 293 -7.66 9.59 -12.82
N ALA A 294 -7.51 10.83 -13.30
CA ALA A 294 -6.99 11.93 -12.48
C ALA A 294 -8.11 12.55 -11.62
N GLY A 295 -7.80 12.90 -10.38
CA GLY A 295 -8.73 13.56 -9.46
C GLY A 295 -9.46 12.60 -8.52
N ALA A 296 -10.43 13.15 -7.78
CA ALA A 296 -11.19 12.42 -6.78
C ALA A 296 -12.09 11.36 -7.43
N VAL A 297 -12.03 10.13 -6.92
CA VAL A 297 -12.86 9.00 -7.35
C VAL A 297 -13.68 8.53 -6.16
N SER A 298 -15.00 8.69 -6.23
CA SER A 298 -15.95 8.31 -5.17
C SER A 298 -16.15 6.79 -5.06
N SER A 299 -16.67 6.33 -3.92
CA SER A 299 -17.05 4.91 -3.74
C SER A 299 -18.04 4.46 -4.81
N SER A 300 -19.05 5.27 -5.14
CA SER A 300 -20.04 4.92 -6.17
C SER A 300 -19.41 4.73 -7.55
N GLU A 301 -18.43 5.55 -7.93
CA GLU A 301 -17.72 5.40 -9.21
C GLU A 301 -16.86 4.14 -9.23
N VAL A 302 -16.15 3.86 -8.13
CA VAL A 302 -15.38 2.62 -7.98
C VAL A 302 -16.29 1.39 -8.10
N VAL A 303 -17.44 1.37 -7.41
CA VAL A 303 -18.41 0.26 -7.48
C VAL A 303 -18.98 0.13 -8.90
N ALA A 304 -19.41 1.23 -9.51
CA ALA A 304 -20.01 1.21 -10.85
C ALA A 304 -19.05 0.66 -11.91
N SER A 305 -17.75 0.90 -11.74
CA SER A 305 -16.70 0.39 -12.63
C SER A 305 -16.39 -1.11 -12.45
N ALA A 306 -16.89 -1.75 -11.38
CA ALA A 306 -16.65 -3.18 -11.14
C ALA A 306 -17.44 -4.05 -12.13
N PRO A 307 -16.86 -5.18 -12.61
CA PRO A 307 -17.54 -6.09 -13.51
C PRO A 307 -18.71 -6.81 -12.80
N PRO A 308 -19.89 -6.96 -13.44
CA PRO A 308 -20.96 -7.79 -12.89
C PRO A 308 -20.51 -9.25 -12.68
N PRO A 309 -20.96 -9.95 -11.62
CA PRO A 309 -21.94 -9.53 -10.60
C PRO A 309 -21.33 -8.84 -9.35
N SER A 310 -20.10 -8.31 -9.39
CA SER A 310 -19.39 -7.80 -8.20
C SER A 310 -20.05 -6.63 -7.48
N ARG A 311 -20.92 -5.87 -8.16
CA ARG A 311 -21.41 -4.58 -7.66
C ARG A 311 -22.16 -4.75 -6.35
N ASP A 312 -23.19 -5.59 -6.35
CA ASP A 312 -24.00 -5.88 -5.16
C ASP A 312 -23.15 -6.45 -4.01
N GLU A 313 -22.14 -7.26 -4.34
CA GLU A 313 -21.23 -7.82 -3.33
C GLU A 313 -20.36 -6.72 -2.70
N ILE A 314 -19.80 -5.83 -3.50
CA ILE A 314 -19.02 -4.70 -3.00
C ILE A 314 -19.92 -3.82 -2.14
N GLU A 315 -21.10 -3.44 -2.62
CA GLU A 315 -22.05 -2.59 -1.88
C GLU A 315 -22.42 -3.19 -0.51
N ASN A 316 -22.67 -4.49 -0.44
CA ASN A 316 -22.96 -5.18 0.82
C ASN A 316 -21.77 -5.17 1.79
N ARG A 317 -20.53 -5.26 1.27
CA ARG A 317 -19.30 -5.21 2.08
C ARG A 317 -18.93 -3.80 2.55
N LEU A 318 -19.50 -2.76 1.91
CA LEU A 318 -19.24 -1.37 2.25
C LEU A 318 -20.05 -0.86 3.45
N GLN A 319 -21.20 -1.50 3.75
CA GLN A 319 -22.11 -1.16 4.85
C GLN A 319 -21.55 -1.54 6.23
#